data_AF-J9GBW6-F1
#
_entry.id   AF-J9GBW6-F1
#
_cell.length_a   1.000
_cell.length_b   1.000
_cell.length_c   1.000
_cell.angle_alpha   90.00
_cell.angle_beta   90.00
_cell.angle_gamma   90.00
#
_symmetry.space_group_name_H-M   'P 1'
#
loop_
_entity.id
_entity.type
_entity.pdbx_description
1 polymer ?
#
loop_
_entity_poly.entity_id
_entity_poly.type
_entity_poly.pdbx_seq_one_letter_code
_entity_poly.pdbx_strand_id
1 'polypeptide(L)' 'MVTLAAIGLLGGCTSTETALLDLQTVGLYEGILPAADCPGIRTTLNLRADKTYHRTSNYLERAVILEEHGQWRYTSEGT' A
#
# COMPACT_ATOMS: atom_id res chain seq x y z
N MET A 1 55.73 6.78 -1.40
CA MET A 1 54.71 7.11 -0.39
C MET A 1 53.61 7.90 -1.09
N VAL A 2 52.55 7.22 -1.53
CA VAL A 2 51.29 7.85 -1.92
C VAL A 2 50.27 7.28 -0.96
N THR A 3 49.70 8.15 -0.16
CA THR A 3 48.82 7.85 0.97
C THR A 3 47.49 7.26 0.49
N LEU A 4 47.10 6.12 1.06
CA LEU A 4 45.71 5.66 1.08
C LEU A 4 44.87 6.71 1.83
N ALA A 5 43.81 7.20 1.21
CA ALA A 5 42.72 7.87 1.90
C ALA A 5 41.48 6.99 1.81
N ALA A 6 41.26 6.20 2.86
CA ALA A 6 39.98 5.58 3.15
C ALA A 6 39.19 6.54 4.06
N ILE A 7 38.18 7.22 3.51
CA ILE A 7 37.11 7.95 4.22
C ILE A 7 35.94 7.93 3.22
N GLY A 8 34.71 7.48 3.47
CA GLY A 8 33.96 7.20 4.68
C GLY A 8 32.49 7.52 4.37
N LEU A 9 31.57 6.74 4.95
CA LEU A 9 30.10 6.88 4.97
C LEU A 9 29.26 6.44 3.76
N LEU A 10 28.79 5.19 3.90
CA LEU A 10 27.41 4.78 3.68
C LEU A 10 26.40 5.89 4.08
N GLY A 11 25.47 6.24 3.20
CA GLY A 11 24.38 7.16 3.56
C GLY A 11 23.42 7.54 2.43
N GLY A 12 22.43 6.68 2.17
CA GLY A 12 21.07 7.10 1.79
C GLY A 12 20.76 7.35 0.31
N CYS A 13 20.57 6.29 -0.47
CA CYS A 13 19.70 6.33 -1.66
C CYS A 13 18.35 5.66 -1.32
N THR A 14 17.61 6.16 -0.32
CA THR A 14 16.31 5.57 0.05
C THR A 14 15.16 6.03 -0.86
N SER A 15 15.31 7.17 -1.55
CA SER A 15 14.24 7.77 -2.35
C SER A 15 13.87 6.93 -3.58
N THR A 16 14.85 6.29 -4.22
CA THR A 16 14.65 5.54 -5.47
C THR A 16 13.95 4.20 -5.20
N GLU A 17 14.27 3.54 -4.09
CA GLU A 17 13.62 2.28 -3.67
C GLU A 17 12.18 2.51 -3.25
N THR A 18 11.88 3.56 -2.47
CA THR A 18 10.51 3.90 -2.08
C THR A 18 9.64 4.29 -3.28
N ALA A 19 10.18 5.03 -4.25
CA ALA A 19 9.45 5.38 -5.48
C ALA A 19 9.13 4.15 -6.35
N LEU A 20 10.02 3.15 -6.38
CA LEU A 20 9.79 1.90 -7.09
C LEU A 20 8.74 1.04 -6.40
N LEU A 21 8.80 0.93 -5.06
CA LEU A 21 7.79 0.26 -4.24
C LEU A 21 6.40 0.86 -4.45
N ASP A 22 6.33 2.20 -4.50
CA ASP A 22 5.08 2.92 -4.80
C ASP A 22 4.52 2.52 -6.15
N LEU A 23 5.33 2.55 -7.20
CA LEU A 23 4.90 2.19 -8.55
C LEU A 23 4.40 0.74 -8.63
N GLN A 24 4.97 -0.17 -7.84
CA GLN A 24 4.54 -1.57 -7.77
C GLN A 24 3.26 -1.77 -6.94
N THR A 25 2.95 -0.86 -6.01
CA THR A 25 1.82 -0.98 -5.06
C THR A 25 0.60 -0.16 -5.50
N VAL A 26 0.78 0.87 -6.32
CA VAL A 26 -0.32 1.67 -6.87
C VAL A 26 -1.11 0.82 -7.86
N GLY A 27 -2.44 0.81 -7.70
CA GLY A 27 -3.29 -0.02 -8.53
C GLY A 27 -4.72 -0.13 -8.02
N LEU A 28 -5.54 -0.78 -8.83
CA LEU A 28 -6.90 -1.17 -8.50
C LEU A 28 -6.92 -2.66 -8.14
N TYR A 29 -7.24 -2.94 -6.89
CA TYR A 29 -7.36 -4.29 -6.35
C TYR A 29 -8.82 -4.63 -6.15
N GLU A 30 -9.21 -5.83 -6.55
CA GLU A 30 -10.56 -6.34 -6.33
C GLU A 30 -10.49 -7.75 -5.74
N GLY A 31 -11.38 -8.05 -4.81
CA GLY A 31 -11.51 -9.38 -4.24
C GLY A 31 -12.80 -9.54 -3.45
N ILE A 32 -13.10 -10.78 -3.08
CA ILE A 32 -14.16 -11.10 -2.14
C ILE A 32 -13.51 -11.54 -0.84
N LEU A 33 -13.64 -10.71 0.19
CA LEU A 33 -13.14 -11.02 1.52
C LEU A 33 -14.15 -11.90 2.27
N PRO A 34 -13.68 -12.86 3.09
CA PRO A 34 -14.57 -13.63 3.94
C PRO A 34 -15.27 -12.70 4.93
N ALA A 35 -16.54 -12.98 5.19
CA ALA A 35 -17.36 -12.21 6.12
C ALA A 35 -17.97 -13.11 7.19
N ALA A 36 -18.19 -12.56 8.38
CA ALA A 36 -18.68 -13.33 9.52
C ALA A 36 -20.19 -13.65 9.43
N ASP A 37 -20.95 -12.77 8.79
CA ASP A 37 -22.42 -12.69 8.85
C ASP A 37 -23.09 -12.64 7.47
N CYS A 38 -22.30 -12.71 6.39
CA CYS A 38 -22.75 -12.76 5.01
C CYS A 38 -21.80 -13.63 4.15
N PRO A 39 -22.17 -14.01 2.92
CA PRO A 39 -21.34 -14.88 2.08
C PRO A 39 -19.95 -14.30 1.75
N GLY A 40 -19.82 -12.97 1.80
CA GLY A 40 -18.55 -12.27 1.58
C GLY A 40 -18.77 -10.77 1.38
N ILE A 41 -17.65 -10.04 1.38
CA ILE A 41 -17.61 -8.61 1.08
C ILE A 41 -16.84 -8.45 -0.23
N ARG A 42 -17.52 -7.99 -1.29
CA ARG A 42 -16.82 -7.56 -2.50
C ARG A 42 -16.13 -6.24 -2.19
N THR A 43 -14.81 -6.27 -2.18
CA THR A 43 -13.97 -5.12 -1.85
C THR A 43 -13.22 -4.66 -3.09
N THR A 44 -13.33 -3.36 -3.38
CA THR A 44 -12.50 -2.68 -4.37
C THR A 44 -11.62 -1.68 -3.64
N LEU A 45 -10.31 -1.75 -3.83
CA LEU A 45 -9.33 -0.85 -3.22
C LEU A 45 -8.50 -0.20 -4.32
N ASN A 46 -8.57 1.12 -4.42
CA ASN A 46 -7.76 1.93 -5.32
C ASN A 46 -6.66 2.62 -4.51
N LEU A 47 -5.42 2.19 -4.68
CA LEU A 47 -4.23 2.85 -4.12
C LEU A 47 -3.65 3.79 -5.17
N ARG A 48 -3.59 5.10 -4.85
CA ARG A 48 -3.07 6.13 -5.77
C ARG A 48 -1.66 6.56 -5.41
N ALA A 49 -0.92 7.05 -6.41
CA ALA A 49 0.46 7.51 -6.27
C ALA A 49 0.60 8.74 -5.35
N ASP A 50 -0.46 9.52 -5.15
CA ASP A 50 -0.51 10.66 -4.24
C ASP A 50 -0.68 10.27 -2.75
N LYS A 51 -0.48 8.98 -2.43
CA LYS A 51 -0.68 8.40 -1.09
C LYS A 51 -2.12 8.43 -0.58
N THR A 52 -3.11 8.66 -1.45
CA THR A 52 -4.51 8.49 -1.11
C THR A 52 -5.02 7.11 -1.51
N TYR A 53 -6.03 6.63 -0.79
CA TYR A 53 -6.79 5.46 -1.20
C TYR A 53 -8.29 5.72 -1.23
N HIS A 54 -8.99 4.91 -2.00
CA HIS A 54 -10.43 4.78 -1.95
C HIS A 54 -10.79 3.29 -1.87
N ARG A 55 -11.64 2.93 -0.92
CA ARG A 55 -12.11 1.57 -0.72
C ARG A 55 -13.63 1.53 -0.75
N THR A 56 -14.17 0.62 -1.54
CA THR A 56 -15.60 0.29 -1.56
C THR A 56 -15.77 -1.14 -1.06
N SER A 57 -16.65 -1.33 -0.09
CA SER A 57 -16.98 -2.64 0.49
C SER A 57 -18.47 -2.90 0.30
N ASN A 58 -18.82 -3.79 -0.61
CA ASN A 58 -20.19 -4.20 -0.88
C ASN A 58 -20.46 -5.54 -0.18
N TYR A 59 -21.32 -5.50 0.83
CA TYR A 59 -21.74 -6.68 1.58
C TYR A 59 -22.76 -7.46 0.76
N LEU A 60 -22.35 -8.63 0.27
CA LEU A 60 -23.18 -9.46 -0.57
C LEU A 60 -24.46 -9.85 0.17
N GLU A 61 -25.60 -9.72 -0.49
CA GLU A 61 -26.93 -10.05 0.06
C GLU A 61 -27.34 -9.25 1.31
N ARG A 62 -26.68 -8.11 1.56
CA ARG A 62 -27.02 -7.21 2.68
C ARG A 62 -27.43 -5.80 2.24
N ALA A 63 -27.41 -5.50 0.93
CA ALA A 63 -27.72 -4.17 0.39
C ALA A 63 -26.99 -3.02 1.10
N VAL A 64 -25.80 -3.31 1.62
CA VAL A 64 -24.95 -2.36 2.35
C VAL A 64 -23.69 -2.15 1.55
N ILE A 65 -23.42 -0.88 1.22
CA ILE A 65 -22.19 -0.46 0.57
C ILE A 65 -21.54 0.56 1.51
N LEU A 66 -20.29 0.28 1.88
CA LEU A 66 -19.46 1.17 2.66
C LEU A 66 -18.37 1.76 1.77
N GLU A 67 -18.20 3.07 1.84
CA GLU A 67 -17.12 3.78 1.17
C GLU A 67 -16.17 4.38 2.20
N GLU A 68 -14.88 4.23 1.94
CA GLU A 68 -13.83 4.75 2.80
C GLU A 68 -12.77 5.44 1.95
N HIS A 69 -12.24 6.54 2.48
CA HIS A 69 -11.18 7.31 1.86
C HIS A 69 -10.16 7.67 2.93
N GLY A 70 -8.90 7.74 2.54
CA GLY A 70 -7.85 8.16 3.46
C GLY A 70 -6.50 8.21 2.80
N GLN A 71 -5.48 8.25 3.64
CA GLN A 71 -4.08 8.16 3.22
C GLN A 71 -3.50 6.80 3.57
N TRP A 72 -2.59 6.32 2.74
CA TRP A 72 -1.87 5.07 2.97
C TRP A 72 -0.37 5.33 3.12
N ARG A 73 0.29 4.49 3.91
CA ARG A 73 1.74 4.50 4.11
C ARG A 73 2.20 3.09 4.40
N TYR A 74 3.43 2.77 4.02
CA TYR A 74 4.06 1.54 4.48
C TYR A 74 4.31 1.63 5.99
N THR A 75 4.10 0.51 6.68
CA THR A 75 4.50 0.33 8.08
C THR A 75 5.60 -0.73 8.13
N SER A 76 6.56 -0.56 9.03
CA SER A 76 7.66 -1.52 9.23
C SER A 76 7.22 -2.80 9.97
N GLU A 77 5.92 -3.01 10.15
CA GLU A 77 5.33 -4.08 10.97
C GLU A 77 4.90 -5.32 10.16
N GLY A 78 5.21 -5.38 8.86
CA GLY A 78 4.94 -6.55 8.05
C GLY A 78 6.05 -7.60 8.17
N THR A 79 6.03 -8.42 9.22
CA THR A 79 6.79 -9.69 9.31
C THR A 79 5.83 -10.85 9.55
#